data_AF-A0ABD5GM20-F1
#
_entry.id   AF-A0ABD5GM20-F1
#
_cell.length_a   1.000
_cell.length_b   1.000
_cell.length_c   1.000
_cell.angle_alpha   90.00
_cell.angle_beta   90.00
_cell.angle_gamma   90.00
#
_symmetry.space_group_name_H-M   'P 1'
#
loop_
_entity.id
_entity.type
_entity.pdbx_description
1 polymer ?
#
loop_
_entity_poly.entity_id
_entity_poly.type
_entity_poly.pdbx_seq_one_letter_code
_entity_poly.pdbx_strand_id
1 'polypeptide(L)'
;MMHADLIDQDDFRDRLVALGLSIPPGVSAEQACEHAVSGLSPERATALRRLVEELLGGNATLLPQVREAISRTLLPALVPR
;
A
#
# COMPACT_ATOMS: atom_id res chain seq x y z
N MET A 1 18.45 -18.65 8.43
CA MET A 1 16.99 -18.72 8.22
C MET A 1 16.59 -17.47 7.48
N MET A 2 16.02 -17.59 6.29
CA MET A 2 15.50 -16.43 5.57
C MET A 2 14.16 -16.09 6.22
N HIS A 3 14.14 -15.11 7.12
CA HIS A 3 12.89 -14.43 7.44
C HIS A 3 12.51 -13.73 6.14
N ALA A 4 11.61 -14.34 5.36
CA ALA A 4 10.90 -13.55 4.38
C ALA A 4 10.20 -12.44 5.19
N ASP A 5 10.57 -11.19 4.95
CA ASP A 5 9.80 -10.04 5.43
C ASP A 5 8.41 -10.18 4.84
N LEU A 6 7.54 -10.85 5.61
CA LEU A 6 6.14 -11.03 5.29
C LEU A 6 5.48 -9.71 5.61
N ILE A 7 4.94 -9.06 4.59
CA ILE A 7 4.21 -7.81 4.75
C ILE A 7 2.74 -8.18 4.93
N ASP A 8 2.28 -8.03 6.16
CA ASP A 8 0.87 -8.12 6.49
C ASP A 8 0.15 -6.77 6.32
N GLN A 9 -1.11 -6.71 6.74
CA GLN A 9 -1.94 -5.51 6.62
C GLN A 9 -1.47 -4.36 7.53
N ASP A 10 -0.92 -4.68 8.71
CA ASP A 10 -0.44 -3.70 9.67
C ASP A 10 0.87 -3.08 9.17
N ASP A 11 1.80 -3.91 8.69
CA ASP A 11 3.03 -3.46 8.04
C ASP A 11 2.74 -2.57 6.82
N PHE A 12 1.78 -2.98 6.01
CA PHE A 12 1.35 -2.21 4.85
C PHE A 12 0.76 -0.87 5.26
N ARG A 13 -0.12 -0.84 6.28
CA ARG A 13 -0.66 0.40 6.83
C ARG A 13 0.46 1.32 7.31
N ASP A 14 1.41 0.81 8.08
CA ASP A 14 2.48 1.63 8.64
C ASP A 14 3.34 2.27 7.55
N ARG A 15 3.57 1.57 6.44
CA ARG A 15 4.22 2.14 5.24
C ARG A 15 3.39 3.26 4.60
N LEU A 16 2.07 3.11 4.51
CA LEU A 16 1.18 4.17 3.99
C LEU A 16 1.17 5.39 4.91
N VAL A 17 1.12 5.17 6.24
CA VAL A 17 1.21 6.25 7.24
C VAL A 17 2.56 6.97 7.16
N ALA A 18 3.65 6.24 6.92
CA ALA A 18 4.97 6.83 6.70
C ALA A 18 5.05 7.73 5.45
N LEU A 19 4.18 7.51 4.46
CA LEU A 19 4.01 8.43 3.31
C LEU A 19 3.21 9.70 3.66
N GLY A 20 2.73 9.83 4.89
CA GLY A 20 1.89 10.94 5.36
C GLY A 20 0.40 10.75 5.07
N LEU A 21 -0.05 9.52 4.79
CA LEU A 21 -1.47 9.19 4.64
C LEU A 21 -2.08 8.89 6.01
N SER A 22 -3.22 9.49 6.32
CA SER A 22 -3.93 9.20 7.57
C SER A 22 -4.78 7.95 7.42
N ILE A 23 -4.30 6.81 7.92
CA ILE A 23 -5.02 5.54 7.89
C ILE A 23 -5.27 5.09 9.34
N PRO A 24 -6.54 4.83 9.72
CA PRO A 24 -6.85 4.37 11.06
C PRO A 24 -6.31 2.96 11.33
N PRO A 25 -5.96 2.63 12.59
CA PRO A 25 -5.55 1.28 12.96
C PRO A 25 -6.73 0.29 12.91
N GLY A 26 -6.43 -1.00 12.73
CA GLY A 26 -7.43 -2.07 12.73
C GLY A 26 -8.32 -2.14 11.48
N VAL A 27 -8.00 -1.39 10.43
CA VAL A 27 -8.68 -1.50 9.13
C VAL A 27 -8.04 -2.56 8.25
N SER A 28 -8.84 -3.14 7.36
CA SER A 28 -8.34 -4.12 6.39
C SER A 28 -7.40 -3.47 5.37
N ALA A 29 -6.61 -4.30 4.67
CA ALA A 29 -5.74 -3.80 3.59
C ALA A 29 -6.52 -3.05 2.49
N GLU A 30 -7.76 -3.47 2.21
CA GLU A 30 -8.66 -2.80 1.26
C GLU A 30 -9.07 -1.41 1.76
N GLN A 31 -9.55 -1.32 3.00
CA GLN A 31 -9.93 -0.06 3.63
C GLN A 31 -8.72 0.89 3.75
N ALA A 32 -7.54 0.37 4.05
CA ALA A 32 -6.29 1.14 4.04
C ALA A 32 -6.03 1.74 2.65
N CYS A 33 -6.22 0.96 1.58
CA CYS A 33 -6.10 1.47 0.22
C CYS A 33 -7.14 2.55 -0.10
N GLU A 34 -8.39 2.37 0.32
CA GLU A 34 -9.46 3.37 0.12
C GLU A 34 -9.12 4.69 0.82
N HIS A 35 -8.66 4.63 2.08
CA HIS A 35 -8.20 5.80 2.82
C HIS A 35 -7.00 6.47 2.14
N ALA A 36 -6.04 5.68 1.64
CA ALA A 36 -4.89 6.19 0.90
C ALA A 36 -5.31 6.95 -0.37
N VAL A 37 -6.26 6.41 -1.14
CA VAL A 37 -6.79 7.04 -2.35
C VAL A 37 -7.58 8.30 -2.03
N SER A 38 -8.38 8.30 -0.96
CA SER A 38 -9.13 9.48 -0.54
C SER A 38 -8.22 10.65 -0.11
N GLY A 39 -7.06 10.34 0.48
CA GLY A 39 -6.06 11.34 0.93
C GLY A 39 -4.93 11.62 -0.07
N LEU A 40 -5.08 11.21 -1.34
CA LEU A 40 -4.02 11.27 -2.34
C LEU A 40 -3.83 12.69 -2.88
N SER A 41 -2.60 13.21 -2.78
CA SER A 41 -2.14 14.41 -3.49
C SER A 41 -1.19 14.01 -4.63
N PRO A 42 -0.89 14.88 -5.61
CA PRO A 42 0.05 14.56 -6.70
C PRO A 42 1.44 14.10 -6.20
N GLU A 43 1.93 14.72 -5.14
CA GLU A 43 3.20 14.34 -4.50
C GLU A 43 3.10 12.97 -3.84
N ARG A 44 2.01 12.72 -3.09
CA ARG A 44 1.76 11.43 -2.43
C ARG A 44 1.48 10.32 -3.43
N ALA A 45 0.84 10.60 -4.55
CA ALA A 45 0.61 9.64 -5.63
C ALA A 45 1.93 9.12 -6.18
N THR A 46 2.90 10.03 -6.38
CA THR A 46 4.25 9.67 -6.84
C THR A 46 4.97 8.80 -5.81
N ALA A 47 4.91 9.17 -4.53
CA ALA A 47 5.53 8.41 -3.45
C ALA A 47 4.87 7.03 -3.26
N LEU A 48 3.53 6.98 -3.32
CA LEU A 48 2.75 5.75 -3.23
C LEU A 48 3.04 4.81 -4.40
N ARG A 49 3.18 5.35 -5.61
CA ARG A 49 3.57 4.55 -6.78
C ARG A 49 4.92 3.87 -6.57
N ARG A 50 5.93 4.60 -6.09
CA ARG A 50 7.25 4.02 -5.79
C ARG A 50 7.16 2.92 -4.74
N LEU A 51 6.40 3.16 -3.66
CA LEU A 51 6.15 2.14 -2.65
C LEU A 51 5.51 0.90 -3.26
N VAL A 52 4.46 1.05 -4.08
CA VAL A 52 3.78 -0.10 -4.72
C VAL A 52 4.72 -0.85 -5.67
N GLU A 53 5.56 -0.15 -6.43
CA GLU A 53 6.57 -0.76 -7.30
C GLU A 53 7.59 -1.57 -6.46
N GLU A 54 8.06 -1.04 -5.34
CA GLU A 54 8.95 -1.76 -4.40
C GLU A 54 8.26 -2.96 -3.74
N LEU A 55 6.99 -2.83 -3.36
CA LEU A 55 6.23 -3.91 -2.75
C LEU A 55 5.96 -5.07 -3.73
N LEU A 56 5.61 -4.75 -4.97
CA LEU A 56 5.25 -5.75 -5.98
C LEU A 56 6.48 -6.33 -6.70
N GLY A 57 7.57 -5.56 -6.81
CA GLY A 57 8.82 -5.95 -7.47
C GLY A 57 9.94 -6.38 -6.52
N GLY A 58 9.80 -6.14 -5.23
CA GLY A 58 10.78 -6.51 -4.20
C GLY A 58 10.73 -7.99 -3.81
N ASN A 59 11.72 -8.40 -3.02
CA ASN A 59 11.81 -9.76 -2.47
C ASN A 59 10.94 -9.97 -1.21
N ALA A 60 10.16 -8.97 -0.82
CA ALA A 60 9.24 -9.07 0.30
C ALA A 60 8.04 -9.95 -0.07
N THR A 61 7.60 -10.79 0.86
CA THR A 61 6.42 -11.63 0.63
C THR A 61 5.20 -10.84 1.08
N LEU A 62 4.34 -10.43 0.15
CA LEU A 62 3.06 -9.81 0.50
C LEU A 62 2.03 -10.88 0.85
N LEU A 63 1.21 -10.65 1.88
CA LEU A 63 -0.01 -11.42 2.04
C LEU A 63 -0.89 -11.29 0.79
N PRO A 64 -1.56 -12.37 0.35
CA PRO A 64 -2.43 -12.33 -0.82
C PRO A 64 -3.47 -11.20 -0.76
N GLN A 65 -4.07 -11.00 0.41
CA GLN A 65 -5.07 -9.95 0.66
C GLN A 65 -4.52 -8.54 0.43
N VAL A 66 -3.27 -8.28 0.84
CA VAL A 66 -2.60 -6.99 0.63
C VAL A 66 -2.31 -6.78 -0.85
N ARG A 67 -1.77 -7.81 -1.52
CA ARG A 67 -1.51 -7.76 -2.97
C ARG A 67 -2.79 -7.50 -3.76
N GLU A 68 -3.90 -8.15 -3.40
CA GLU A 68 -5.20 -7.94 -4.04
C GLU A 68 -5.72 -6.51 -3.81
N ALA A 69 -5.66 -6.00 -2.58
CA ALA A 69 -6.08 -4.63 -2.27
C ALA A 69 -5.28 -3.58 -3.06
N ILE A 70 -3.95 -3.74 -3.13
CA ILE A 70 -3.09 -2.87 -3.95
C ILE A 70 -3.53 -2.91 -5.41
N SER A 71 -3.76 -4.11 -5.94
CA SER A 71 -4.07 -4.31 -7.37
C SER A 71 -5.44 -3.77 -7.75
N ARG A 72 -6.43 -3.90 -6.86
CA ARG A 72 -7.82 -3.48 -7.11
C ARG A 72 -8.08 -2.00 -6.84
N THR A 73 -7.37 -1.41 -5.87
CA THR A 73 -7.69 -0.07 -5.37
C THR A 73 -6.58 0.92 -5.68
N LEU A 74 -5.32 0.60 -5.35
CA LEU A 74 -4.22 1.55 -5.55
C LEU A 74 -3.78 1.66 -7.00
N LEU A 75 -3.57 0.53 -7.70
CA LEU A 75 -3.10 0.58 -9.09
C LEU A 75 -4.02 1.42 -9.99
N PRO A 76 -5.36 1.26 -9.96
CA PRO A 76 -6.25 2.07 -10.79
C PRO A 76 -6.24 3.56 -10.41
N ALA A 77 -6.06 3.89 -9.13
CA ALA A 77 -5.99 5.27 -8.64
C ALA A 77 -4.68 5.99 -9.04
N LEU A 78 -3.62 5.22 -9.34
CA LEU A 78 -2.31 5.73 -9.74
C LEU A 78 -2.15 5.87 -11.26
N VAL A 79 -3.09 5.35 -12.06
CA VAL A 79 -3.08 5.54 -13.51
C VAL A 79 -3.48 6.99 -13.83
N PRO A 80 -2.62 7.76 -14.53
CA PRO A 80 -3.00 9.09 -14.98
C PRO A 80 -4.19 8.99 -15.94
N ARG A 81 -5.26 9.75 -15.66
CA ARG A 81 -6.43 9.88 -16.54
C ARG A 81 -6.14 10.78 -17.73
#